data_AF-A0A3L6N601-F1
#
_entry.id   AF-A0A3L6N601-F1
#
_cell.length_a   1.000
_cell.length_b   1.000
_cell.length_c   1.000
_cell.angle_alpha   90.00
_cell.angle_beta   90.00
_cell.angle_gamma   90.00
#
_symmetry.space_group_name_H-M   'P 1'
#
loop_
_entity.id
_entity.type
_entity.pdbx_description
1 polymer ?
#
loop_
_entity_poly.entity_id
_entity_poly.type
_entity_poly.pdbx_seq_one_letter_code
_entity_poly.pdbx_strand_id
1 'polypeptide(L)'
;MIGSLTFSQPFGYMKKGHDFDGTIIASALSVDYFAQIGQIPFLDWLLNKNPMVRIGPPDISHVTHFSIAQLQRRLEQQEKHKSSDEPDFLDHFIGGMKSNPDSVNAKLVLNFLLANVLAGADTTAIALRAIFDFLLQNQHAMTKLKSEILTLSFNDAEAVPYSRARSLPYLDAVIRESLRMHPSVAMPLERYVPNTRLTLPDGSFIPPGVAVGLNPYIIGRNEVVWGEDTHRFHPDRWLKAEDESEG
;
A
#
# COMPACT_ATOMS: atom_id res chain seq x y z
N MET A 1 0.57 5.91 11.20
CA MET A 1 1.28 6.65 10.14
C MET A 1 0.31 7.34 9.19
N ILE A 2 -0.48 6.62 8.40
CA ILE A 2 -1.36 7.24 7.37
C ILE A 2 -2.38 8.25 7.95
N GLY A 3 -2.93 8.02 9.14
CA GLY A 3 -3.81 8.99 9.79
C GLY A 3 -3.14 10.34 10.07
N SER A 4 -1.87 10.32 10.51
CA SER A 4 -1.09 11.54 10.76
C SER A 4 -0.79 12.29 9.47
N LEU A 5 -0.49 11.60 8.38
CA LEU A 5 -0.24 12.23 7.07
C LEU A 5 -1.52 12.78 6.43
N THR A 6 -2.65 12.09 6.61
CA THR A 6 -3.91 12.45 5.97
C THR A 6 -4.70 13.49 6.75
N PHE A 7 -4.67 13.44 8.08
CA PHE A 7 -5.55 14.24 8.96
C PHE A 7 -4.79 14.98 10.06
N SER A 8 -3.46 14.96 10.07
CA SER A 8 -2.63 15.45 11.18
C SER A 8 -2.97 14.79 12.53
N GLN A 9 -3.63 13.64 12.51
CA GLN A 9 -4.13 12.96 13.71
C GLN A 9 -4.00 11.44 13.60
N PRO A 10 -3.39 10.78 14.59
CA PRO A 10 -3.37 9.32 14.62
C PRO A 10 -4.78 8.75 14.91
N PHE A 11 -5.10 7.61 14.30
CA PHE A 11 -6.36 6.88 14.57
C PHE A 11 -6.47 6.32 16.00
N GLY A 12 -5.36 6.24 16.74
CA GLY A 12 -5.36 5.82 18.15
C GLY A 12 -5.16 4.32 18.40
N TYR A 13 -5.09 3.48 17.37
CA TYR A 13 -4.82 2.03 17.52
C TYR A 13 -3.54 1.75 18.30
N MET A 14 -2.44 2.44 17.99
CA MET A 14 -1.16 2.30 18.72
C MET A 14 -1.27 2.67 20.19
N LYS A 15 -2.07 3.70 20.53
CA LYS A 15 -2.24 4.16 21.91
C LYS A 15 -3.09 3.19 22.73
N LYS A 16 -4.12 2.61 22.12
CA LYS A 16 -5.04 1.67 22.77
C LYS A 16 -4.51 0.23 22.77
N GLY A 17 -3.58 -0.09 21.88
CA GLY A 17 -2.94 -1.41 21.80
C GLY A 17 -3.84 -2.54 21.29
N HIS A 18 -5.03 -2.22 20.77
CA HIS A 18 -5.98 -3.20 20.22
C HIS A 18 -6.92 -2.54 19.20
N ASP A 19 -7.63 -3.39 18.44
CA ASP A 19 -8.69 -2.99 17.51
C ASP A 19 -9.98 -2.63 18.28
N PHE A 20 -10.03 -1.41 18.80
CA PHE A 20 -11.08 -0.96 19.70
C PHE A 20 -12.43 -0.65 19.01
N ASP A 21 -12.44 -0.51 17.69
CA ASP A 21 -13.62 -0.19 16.90
C ASP A 21 -13.93 -1.25 15.82
N GLY A 22 -13.19 -2.36 15.80
CA GLY A 22 -13.40 -3.45 14.87
C GLY A 22 -13.00 -3.13 13.42
N THR A 23 -12.36 -1.98 13.17
CA THR A 23 -12.00 -1.56 11.81
C THR A 23 -10.93 -2.45 11.21
N ILE A 24 -9.97 -2.91 12.01
CA ILE A 24 -8.86 -3.75 11.51
C ILE A 24 -9.41 -5.10 11.07
N ILE A 25 -10.27 -5.74 11.87
CA ILE A 25 -10.90 -7.01 11.50
C ILE A 25 -11.87 -6.84 10.32
N ALA A 26 -12.65 -5.74 10.27
CA ALA A 26 -13.50 -5.45 9.13
C ALA A 26 -12.69 -5.25 7.84
N SER A 27 -11.54 -4.57 7.91
CA SER A 27 -10.65 -4.42 6.76
C SER A 27 -10.13 -5.78 6.28
N ALA A 28 -9.66 -6.64 7.19
CA ALA A 28 -9.17 -7.97 6.84
C ALA A 28 -10.23 -8.82 6.12
N LEU A 29 -11.45 -8.89 6.68
CA LEU A 29 -12.58 -9.60 6.06
C LEU A 29 -12.98 -9.00 4.70
N SER A 30 -12.85 -7.68 4.55
CA SER A 30 -13.13 -7.00 3.28
C SER A 30 -12.12 -7.37 2.21
N VAL A 31 -10.83 -7.40 2.56
CA VAL A 31 -9.75 -7.80 1.66
C VAL A 31 -9.89 -9.26 1.23
N ASP A 32 -10.25 -10.17 2.15
CA ASP A 32 -10.51 -11.57 1.82
C ASP A 32 -11.65 -11.72 0.80
N TYR A 33 -12.74 -10.96 0.98
CA TYR A 33 -13.82 -10.88 0.00
C TYR A 33 -13.32 -10.39 -1.36
N PHE A 34 -12.57 -9.29 -1.41
CA PHE A 34 -12.09 -8.72 -2.68
C PHE A 34 -11.10 -9.63 -3.40
N ALA A 35 -10.28 -10.38 -2.66
CA ALA A 35 -9.31 -11.31 -3.22
C ALA A 35 -9.98 -12.53 -3.86
N GLN A 36 -11.05 -13.06 -3.24
CA GLN A 36 -11.71 -14.29 -3.70
C GLN A 36 -12.89 -14.02 -4.65
N ILE A 37 -13.74 -13.07 -4.28
CA ILE A 37 -15.02 -12.82 -4.96
C ILE A 37 -14.90 -11.60 -5.87
N GLY A 38 -14.21 -10.55 -5.43
CA GLY A 38 -14.05 -9.30 -6.19
C GLY A 38 -13.35 -9.47 -7.54
N GLN A 39 -12.58 -10.55 -7.73
CA GLN A 39 -11.92 -10.87 -9.00
C GLN A 39 -12.82 -11.64 -9.98
N ILE A 40 -14.03 -12.03 -9.57
CA ILE A 40 -14.96 -12.83 -10.39
C ILE A 40 -16.25 -12.02 -10.55
N PRO A 41 -16.40 -11.25 -11.65
CA PRO A 41 -17.52 -10.31 -11.82
C PRO A 41 -18.89 -10.94 -11.63
N PHE A 42 -19.06 -12.19 -12.05
CA PHE A 42 -20.30 -12.94 -11.86
C PHE A 42 -20.61 -13.21 -10.37
N LEU A 43 -19.61 -13.59 -9.57
CA LEU A 43 -19.81 -13.86 -8.14
C LEU A 43 -20.03 -12.56 -7.36
N ASP A 44 -19.29 -11.49 -7.67
CA ASP A 44 -19.53 -10.17 -7.08
C ASP A 44 -20.93 -9.63 -7.44
N TRP A 45 -21.39 -9.88 -8.67
CA TRP A 45 -22.78 -9.59 -9.08
C TRP A 45 -23.81 -10.40 -8.29
N LEU A 46 -23.58 -11.70 -8.11
CA LEU A 46 -24.48 -12.61 -7.38
C LEU A 46 -24.54 -12.32 -5.87
N LEU A 47 -23.45 -11.79 -5.30
CA LEU A 47 -23.29 -11.61 -3.85
C LEU A 47 -23.44 -10.14 -3.44
N ASN A 48 -22.39 -9.31 -3.57
CA ASN A 48 -22.40 -7.95 -3.01
C ASN A 48 -23.24 -6.98 -3.85
N LYS A 49 -23.29 -7.14 -5.17
CA LYS A 49 -24.09 -6.27 -6.06
C LYS A 49 -25.49 -6.82 -6.36
N ASN A 50 -25.92 -7.85 -5.64
CA ASN A 50 -27.23 -8.44 -5.82
C ASN A 50 -28.32 -7.42 -5.40
N PRO A 51 -29.30 -7.12 -6.27
CA PRO A 51 -30.30 -6.10 -6.02
C PRO A 51 -31.31 -6.48 -4.93
N MET A 52 -31.45 -7.77 -4.58
CA MET A 52 -32.41 -8.26 -3.60
C MET A 52 -31.79 -8.43 -2.22
N VAL A 53 -30.60 -9.04 -2.14
CA VAL A 53 -29.91 -9.31 -0.87
C VAL A 53 -28.42 -9.09 -1.05
N ARG A 54 -27.89 -8.06 -0.39
CA ARG A 54 -26.46 -7.75 -0.39
C ARG A 54 -25.72 -8.67 0.58
N ILE A 55 -24.93 -9.59 0.05
CA ILE A 55 -23.99 -10.42 0.82
C ILE A 55 -22.59 -9.99 0.40
N GLY A 56 -22.03 -9.02 1.13
CA GLY A 56 -20.79 -8.36 0.76
C GLY A 56 -19.80 -8.23 1.91
N PRO A 57 -18.64 -7.60 1.67
CA PRO A 57 -17.67 -7.33 2.71
C PRO A 57 -18.29 -6.46 3.81
N PRO A 58 -17.80 -6.56 5.06
CA PRO A 58 -18.26 -5.69 6.13
C PRO A 58 -17.98 -4.23 5.79
N ASP A 59 -18.84 -3.33 6.28
CA ASP A 59 -18.68 -1.91 6.02
C ASP A 59 -17.56 -1.31 6.87
N ILE A 60 -16.69 -0.50 6.26
CA ILE A 60 -15.64 0.24 6.95
C ILE A 60 -16.20 1.61 7.39
N SER A 61 -17.36 1.58 8.05
CA SER A 61 -18.13 2.76 8.45
C SER A 61 -17.32 3.67 9.34
N HIS A 62 -16.53 3.12 10.26
CA HIS A 62 -15.72 3.88 11.20
C HIS A 62 -14.72 4.81 10.50
N VAL A 63 -14.00 4.32 9.49
CA VAL A 63 -13.07 5.14 8.69
C VAL A 63 -13.83 6.20 7.90
N THR A 64 -15.02 5.85 7.39
CA THR A 64 -15.89 6.78 6.65
C THR A 64 -16.38 7.91 7.55
N HIS A 65 -16.95 7.57 8.71
CA HIS A 65 -17.41 8.54 9.70
C HIS A 65 -16.28 9.41 10.22
N PHE A 66 -15.11 8.83 10.50
CA PHE A 66 -13.93 9.59 10.88
C PHE A 66 -13.52 10.58 9.80
N SER A 67 -13.46 10.15 8.54
CA SER A 67 -13.08 11.00 7.40
C SER A 67 -14.09 12.14 7.18
N ILE A 68 -15.39 11.85 7.29
CA ILE A 68 -16.46 12.86 7.22
C ILE A 68 -16.31 13.87 8.35
N ALA A 69 -16.13 13.41 9.59
CA ALA A 69 -15.99 14.28 10.75
C ALA A 69 -14.77 15.21 10.61
N GLN A 70 -13.63 14.69 10.13
CA GLN A 70 -12.44 15.51 9.88
C GLN A 70 -12.66 16.53 8.76
N LEU A 71 -13.28 16.12 7.65
CA LEU A 71 -13.60 17.02 6.54
C LEU A 71 -14.54 18.15 7.00
N GLN A 72 -15.65 17.81 7.67
CA GLN A 72 -16.61 18.78 8.21
C GLN A 72 -15.93 19.75 9.18
N ARG A 73 -15.18 19.22 10.15
CA ARG A 73 -14.42 20.02 11.10
C ARG A 73 -13.49 21.00 10.40
N ARG A 74 -12.77 20.56 9.36
CA ARG A 74 -11.81 21.42 8.64
C ARG A 74 -12.51 22.48 7.78
N LEU A 75 -13.68 22.19 7.23
CA LEU A 75 -14.50 23.18 6.51
C LEU A 75 -15.12 24.21 7.45
N GLU A 76 -15.58 23.81 8.64
CA GLU A 76 -16.16 24.71 9.65
C GLU A 76 -15.11 25.57 10.37
N GLN A 77 -13.93 25.01 10.63
CA GLN A 77 -12.86 25.69 11.38
C GLN A 77 -11.95 26.58 10.51
N GLN A 78 -12.26 26.76 9.22
CA GLN A 78 -11.41 27.47 8.27
C GLN A 78 -11.08 28.92 8.62
N GLU A 79 -11.90 29.58 9.46
CA GLU A 79 -11.58 30.94 9.95
C GLU A 79 -10.55 30.97 11.09
N LYS A 80 -10.28 29.83 11.75
CA LYS A 80 -9.42 29.75 12.95
C LYS A 80 -8.22 28.82 12.80
N HIS A 81 -8.26 27.87 11.86
CA HIS A 81 -7.09 27.06 11.52
C HIS A 81 -6.18 27.87 10.61
N LYS A 82 -5.27 28.66 11.20
CA LYS A 82 -4.01 28.95 10.51
C LYS A 82 -3.43 27.60 10.14
N SER A 83 -3.19 27.36 8.85
CA SER A 83 -2.46 26.18 8.38
C SER A 83 -1.30 25.92 9.34
N SER A 84 -1.21 24.71 9.87
CA SER A 84 0.02 24.27 10.52
C SER A 84 1.20 24.58 9.59
N ASP A 85 2.38 24.83 10.16
CA ASP A 85 3.60 25.08 9.36
C ASP A 85 3.85 23.94 8.34
N GLU A 86 3.28 22.76 8.57
CA GLU A 86 3.20 21.65 7.60
C GLU A 86 1.74 21.30 7.27
N PRO A 87 1.29 21.46 6.01
CA PRO A 87 -0.05 21.03 5.58
C PRO A 87 -0.15 19.50 5.44
N ASP A 88 -1.33 18.95 5.72
CA ASP A 88 -1.65 17.53 5.49
C ASP A 88 -2.38 17.29 4.15
N PHE A 89 -2.63 16.03 3.79
CA PHE A 89 -3.37 15.73 2.55
C PHE A 89 -4.77 16.34 2.52
N LEU A 90 -5.47 16.40 3.66
CA LEU A 90 -6.80 17.00 3.72
C LEU A 90 -6.74 18.50 3.37
N ASP A 91 -5.72 19.22 3.85
CA ASP A 91 -5.48 20.61 3.47
C ASP A 91 -5.28 20.76 1.96
N HIS A 92 -4.45 19.90 1.36
CA HIS A 92 -4.23 19.91 -0.08
C HIS A 92 -5.49 19.57 -0.88
N PHE A 93 -6.30 18.62 -0.43
CA PHE A 93 -7.55 18.26 -1.10
C PHE A 93 -8.61 19.38 -1.01
N ILE A 94 -8.70 20.04 0.15
CA ILE A 94 -9.55 21.22 0.31
C ILE A 94 -9.05 22.38 -0.56
N GLY A 95 -7.72 22.58 -0.64
CA GLY A 95 -7.12 23.54 -1.55
C GLY A 95 -7.50 23.28 -3.01
N GLY A 96 -7.37 22.02 -3.46
CA GLY A 96 -7.77 21.60 -4.80
C GLY A 96 -9.27 21.79 -5.09
N MET A 97 -10.12 21.52 -4.09
CA MET A 97 -11.56 21.78 -4.15
C MET A 97 -11.87 23.27 -4.36
N LYS A 98 -11.14 24.16 -3.69
CA LYS A 98 -11.30 25.61 -3.84
C LYS A 98 -10.78 26.12 -5.17
N SER A 99 -9.65 25.60 -5.65
CA SER A 99 -9.04 26.02 -6.91
C SER A 99 -9.81 25.53 -8.14
N ASN A 100 -10.50 24.38 -8.04
CA ASN A 100 -11.22 23.77 -9.17
C ASN A 100 -12.63 23.27 -8.75
N PRO A 101 -13.55 24.17 -8.36
CA PRO A 101 -14.84 23.79 -7.79
C PRO A 101 -15.73 23.00 -8.77
N ASP A 102 -15.57 23.20 -10.08
CA ASP A 102 -16.34 22.49 -11.11
C ASP A 102 -15.90 21.02 -11.27
N SER A 103 -14.67 20.69 -10.87
CA SER A 103 -14.08 19.35 -11.04
C SER A 103 -13.92 18.59 -9.72
N VAL A 104 -13.70 19.31 -8.61
CA VAL A 104 -13.44 18.74 -7.30
C VAL A 104 -14.49 19.24 -6.32
N ASN A 105 -15.34 18.34 -5.85
CA ASN A 105 -16.36 18.63 -4.84
C ASN A 105 -16.07 17.84 -3.54
N ALA A 106 -16.83 18.16 -2.48
CA ALA A 106 -16.65 17.53 -1.16
C ALA A 106 -16.77 16.00 -1.18
N LYS A 107 -17.63 15.44 -2.05
CA LYS A 107 -17.75 13.99 -2.22
C LYS A 107 -16.49 13.38 -2.83
N LEU A 108 -15.89 14.04 -3.82
CA LEU A 108 -14.63 13.60 -4.40
C LEU A 108 -13.47 13.69 -3.41
N VAL A 109 -13.42 14.78 -2.60
CA VAL A 109 -12.45 14.90 -1.50
C VAL A 109 -12.60 13.75 -0.51
N LEU A 110 -13.83 13.42 -0.10
CA LEU A 110 -14.07 12.28 0.78
C LEU A 110 -13.55 10.97 0.15
N ASN A 111 -13.80 10.73 -1.13
CA ASN A 111 -13.29 9.56 -1.82
C ASN A 111 -11.75 9.50 -1.82
N PHE A 112 -11.06 10.63 -2.01
CA PHE A 112 -9.60 10.68 -1.92
C PHE A 112 -9.07 10.37 -0.52
N LEU A 113 -9.74 10.86 0.54
CA LEU A 113 -9.38 10.54 1.93
C LEU A 113 -9.50 9.04 2.20
N LEU A 114 -10.61 8.42 1.79
CA LEU A 114 -10.84 6.99 1.96
C LEU A 114 -9.82 6.17 1.16
N ALA A 115 -9.55 6.56 -0.09
CA ALA A 115 -8.56 5.91 -0.93
C ALA A 115 -7.16 5.96 -0.29
N ASN A 116 -6.75 7.12 0.25
CA ASN A 116 -5.47 7.26 0.94
C ASN A 116 -5.34 6.33 2.15
N VAL A 117 -6.38 6.25 2.99
CA VAL A 117 -6.37 5.39 4.17
C VAL A 117 -6.29 3.92 3.76
N LEU A 118 -7.14 3.48 2.83
CA LEU A 118 -7.18 2.09 2.37
C LEU A 118 -5.88 1.68 1.68
N ALA A 119 -5.36 2.52 0.78
CA ALA A 119 -4.14 2.21 0.05
C ALA A 119 -2.90 2.22 0.95
N GLY A 120 -2.83 3.12 1.93
CA GLY A 120 -1.63 3.33 2.74
C GLY A 120 -1.56 2.51 4.03
N ALA A 121 -2.69 2.18 4.66
CA ALA A 121 -2.72 1.48 5.94
C ALA A 121 -2.29 0.02 5.80
N ASP A 122 -3.09 -0.77 5.08
CA ASP A 122 -2.95 -2.23 5.06
C ASP A 122 -1.70 -2.66 4.29
N THR A 123 -1.41 -2.01 3.15
CA THR A 123 -0.27 -2.37 2.31
C THR A 123 1.07 -2.19 3.05
N THR A 124 1.22 -1.09 3.79
CA THR A 124 2.41 -0.80 4.58
C THR A 124 2.51 -1.73 5.78
N ALA A 125 1.39 -2.01 6.45
CA ALA A 125 1.37 -2.94 7.58
C ALA A 125 1.77 -4.36 7.15
N ILE A 126 1.26 -4.84 6.01
CA ILE A 126 1.63 -6.14 5.43
C ILE A 126 3.12 -6.16 5.06
N ALA A 127 3.64 -5.11 4.41
CA ALA A 127 5.05 -5.01 4.05
C ALA A 127 5.96 -5.10 5.29
N LEU A 128 5.67 -4.30 6.32
CA LEU A 128 6.45 -4.31 7.56
C LEU A 128 6.39 -5.67 8.26
N ARG A 129 5.20 -6.28 8.34
CA ARG A 129 5.04 -7.62 8.91
C ARG A 129 5.89 -8.64 8.16
N ALA A 130 5.85 -8.64 6.84
CA ALA A 130 6.64 -9.55 6.01
C ALA A 130 8.15 -9.36 6.23
N ILE A 131 8.63 -8.11 6.25
CA ILE A 131 10.04 -7.80 6.51
C ILE A 131 10.48 -8.39 7.85
N PHE A 132 9.73 -8.14 8.92
CA PHE A 132 10.08 -8.68 10.24
C PHE A 132 10.01 -10.21 10.27
N ASP A 133 8.99 -10.81 9.65
CA ASP A 133 8.82 -12.27 9.60
C ASP A 133 10.02 -12.95 8.92
N PHE A 134 10.42 -12.46 7.73
CA PHE A 134 11.57 -13.01 7.02
C PHE A 134 12.88 -12.79 7.77
N LEU A 135 13.10 -11.62 8.36
CA LEU A 135 14.32 -11.34 9.13
C LEU A 135 14.41 -12.23 10.38
N LEU A 136 13.31 -12.45 11.11
CA LEU A 136 13.29 -13.32 12.30
C LEU A 136 13.60 -14.78 11.95
N GLN A 137 13.17 -15.24 10.77
CA GLN A 137 13.46 -16.58 10.27
C GLN A 137 14.88 -16.70 9.66
N ASN A 138 15.52 -15.60 9.27
CA ASN A 138 16.83 -15.59 8.62
C ASN A 138 17.87 -14.80 9.43
N GLN A 139 18.48 -15.48 10.41
CA GLN A 139 19.44 -14.86 11.33
C GLN A 139 20.64 -14.23 10.62
N HIS A 140 21.12 -14.82 9.52
CA HIS A 140 22.22 -14.24 8.73
C HIS A 140 21.85 -12.85 8.18
N ALA A 141 20.69 -12.72 7.55
CA ALA A 141 20.20 -11.45 7.01
C ALA A 141 19.94 -10.44 8.13
N MET A 142 19.35 -10.87 9.25
CA MET A 142 19.15 -10.02 10.42
C MET A 142 20.48 -9.46 10.96
N THR A 143 21.49 -10.31 11.14
CA THR A 143 22.82 -9.88 11.62
C THR A 143 23.47 -8.90 10.65
N LYS A 144 23.44 -9.19 9.34
CA LYS A 144 24.04 -8.32 8.32
C LYS A 144 23.35 -6.95 8.24
N LEU A 145 22.01 -6.93 8.28
CA LEU A 145 21.24 -5.69 8.33
C LEU A 145 21.53 -4.88 9.59
N LYS A 146 21.59 -5.54 10.75
CA LYS A 146 21.94 -4.87 12.00
C LYS A 146 23.34 -4.26 11.94
N SER A 147 24.32 -4.99 11.41
CA SER A 147 25.68 -4.47 11.21
C SER A 147 25.72 -3.24 10.33
N GLU A 148 25.01 -3.25 9.19
CA GLU A 148 24.90 -2.10 8.29
C GLU A 148 24.26 -0.90 8.99
N ILE A 149 23.11 -1.09 9.64
CA ILE A 149 22.39 -0.05 10.37
C ILE A 149 23.30 0.59 11.43
N LEU A 150 24.02 -0.21 12.22
CA LEU A 150 24.91 0.29 13.27
C LEU A 150 26.10 1.14 12.76
N THR A 151 26.43 1.10 11.46
CA THR A 151 27.48 1.98 10.89
C THR A 151 27.07 3.45 10.84
N LEU A 152 25.77 3.75 10.85
CA LEU A 152 25.27 5.12 10.69
C LEU A 152 25.33 5.96 11.97
N SER A 153 25.73 5.38 13.11
CA SER A 153 25.80 6.03 14.44
C SER A 153 24.57 6.88 14.74
N PHE A 154 23.46 6.23 15.09
CA PHE A 154 22.23 6.94 15.41
C PHE A 154 22.26 7.50 16.84
N ASN A 155 21.59 8.62 17.02
CA ASN A 155 21.13 9.06 18.33
C ASN A 155 19.76 8.41 18.58
N ASP A 156 19.63 7.60 19.62
CA ASP A 156 18.36 6.92 19.98
C ASP A 156 17.21 7.91 20.25
N ALA A 157 17.52 9.20 20.47
CA ALA A 157 16.54 10.25 20.69
C ALA A 157 15.92 10.84 19.41
N GLU A 158 16.46 10.54 18.22
CA GLU A 158 16.07 11.20 16.97
C GLU A 158 15.60 10.21 15.89
N ALA A 159 14.59 10.62 15.12
CA ALA A 159 14.16 9.85 13.96
C ALA A 159 15.26 9.88 12.88
N VAL A 160 15.56 8.72 12.30
CA VAL A 160 16.54 8.61 11.22
C VAL A 160 16.09 9.42 10.01
N PRO A 161 16.89 10.37 9.50
CA PRO A 161 16.55 11.11 8.29
C PRO A 161 16.37 10.17 7.10
N TYR A 162 15.36 10.43 6.27
CA TYR A 162 15.07 9.60 5.09
C TYR A 162 16.29 9.45 4.16
N SER A 163 17.07 10.51 3.96
CA SER A 163 18.28 10.48 3.13
C SER A 163 19.33 9.50 3.65
N ARG A 164 19.44 9.33 4.98
CA ARG A 164 20.35 8.39 5.64
C ARG A 164 19.81 6.96 5.58
N ALA A 165 18.51 6.77 5.82
CA ALA A 165 17.89 5.46 5.68
C ALA A 165 18.00 4.93 4.23
N ARG A 166 17.82 5.81 3.24
CA ARG A 166 17.92 5.46 1.81
C ARG A 166 19.34 5.10 1.36
N SER A 167 20.38 5.54 2.06
CA SER A 167 21.76 5.23 1.71
C SER A 167 22.22 3.84 2.17
N LEU A 168 21.33 3.04 2.78
CA LEU A 168 21.62 1.69 3.27
C LEU A 168 21.27 0.64 2.20
N PRO A 169 22.26 0.13 1.43
CA PRO A 169 21.98 -0.80 0.33
C PRO A 169 21.39 -2.13 0.80
N TYR A 170 21.80 -2.65 1.96
CA TYR A 170 21.27 -3.91 2.45
C TYR A 170 19.86 -3.77 3.05
N LEU A 171 19.54 -2.63 3.66
CA LEU A 171 18.15 -2.31 4.02
C LEU A 171 17.24 -2.29 2.79
N ASP A 172 17.65 -1.64 1.70
CA ASP A 172 16.89 -1.63 0.44
C ASP A 172 16.73 -3.06 -0.12
N ALA A 173 17.82 -3.84 -0.12
CA ALA A 173 17.81 -5.24 -0.52
C ALA A 173 16.84 -6.10 0.29
N VAL A 174 16.81 -5.93 1.62
CA VAL A 174 15.87 -6.63 2.52
C VAL A 174 14.42 -6.24 2.21
N ILE A 175 14.13 -4.96 2.01
CA ILE A 175 12.79 -4.49 1.67
C ILE A 175 12.33 -5.08 0.34
N ARG A 176 13.18 -5.02 -0.70
CA ARG A 176 12.89 -5.56 -2.03
C ARG A 176 12.66 -7.06 -2.00
N GLU A 177 13.52 -7.81 -1.31
CA GLU A 177 13.36 -9.27 -1.22
C GLU A 177 12.11 -9.67 -0.45
N SER A 178 11.80 -8.95 0.63
CA SER A 178 10.58 -9.17 1.40
C SER A 178 9.35 -8.93 0.55
N LEU A 179 9.32 -7.87 -0.27
CA LEU A 179 8.20 -7.57 -1.16
C LEU A 179 8.13 -8.48 -2.40
N ARG A 180 9.27 -9.00 -2.89
CA ARG A 180 9.28 -10.03 -3.95
C ARG A 180 8.64 -11.32 -3.44
N MET A 181 9.01 -11.74 -2.23
CA MET A 181 8.48 -12.97 -1.63
C MET A 181 7.08 -12.77 -1.05
N HIS A 182 6.75 -11.63 -0.46
CA HIS A 182 5.45 -11.36 0.13
C HIS A 182 4.95 -9.99 -0.31
N PRO A 183 4.46 -9.86 -1.55
CA PRO A 183 3.94 -8.60 -2.04
C PRO A 183 2.70 -8.20 -1.23
N SER A 184 2.62 -6.94 -0.81
CA SER A 184 1.47 -6.44 -0.03
C SER A 184 0.14 -6.56 -0.75
N VAL A 185 0.16 -6.58 -2.09
CA VAL A 185 -1.00 -6.83 -2.95
C VAL A 185 -0.64 -7.95 -3.90
N ALA A 186 -1.30 -9.10 -3.77
CA ALA A 186 -1.08 -10.30 -4.58
C ALA A 186 -2.23 -10.59 -5.57
N MET A 187 -2.89 -9.52 -6.05
CA MET A 187 -3.94 -9.60 -7.06
C MET A 187 -3.39 -9.25 -8.45
N PRO A 188 -4.02 -9.70 -9.56
CA PRO A 188 -3.55 -9.40 -10.91
C PRO A 188 -3.55 -7.91 -11.29
N LEU A 189 -4.35 -7.09 -10.59
CA LEU A 189 -4.51 -5.64 -10.82
C LEU A 189 -4.66 -5.32 -12.32
N GLU A 190 -5.71 -5.88 -12.91
CA GLU A 190 -5.90 -5.90 -14.35
C GLU A 190 -5.95 -4.50 -14.99
N ARG A 191 -5.53 -4.44 -16.26
CA ARG A 191 -5.71 -3.30 -17.15
C ARG A 191 -6.43 -3.79 -18.40
N TYR A 192 -7.33 -2.96 -18.93
CA TYR A 192 -7.98 -3.25 -20.18
C TYR A 192 -7.09 -2.81 -21.34
N VAL A 193 -6.89 -3.69 -22.31
CA VAL A 193 -6.24 -3.33 -23.58
C VAL A 193 -7.04 -2.17 -24.20
N PRO A 194 -6.39 -1.05 -24.57
CA PRO A 194 -7.06 0.10 -25.16
C PRO A 194 -7.76 -0.29 -26.48
N ASN A 195 -8.44 0.65 -27.12
CA ASN A 195 -9.11 0.40 -28.40
C ASN A 195 -8.16 -0.05 -29.54
N THR A 196 -6.85 0.02 -29.31
CA THR A 196 -5.81 -0.56 -30.17
C THR A 196 -5.37 -1.92 -29.63
N ARG A 197 -5.00 -2.85 -30.52
CA ARG A 197 -4.43 -4.15 -30.10
C ARG A 197 -3.11 -3.94 -29.33
N LEU A 198 -2.85 -4.78 -28.34
CA LEU A 198 -1.53 -4.89 -27.72
C LEU A 198 -0.71 -5.94 -28.47
N THR A 199 0.40 -5.56 -29.08
CA THR A 199 1.30 -6.50 -29.76
C THR A 199 2.44 -6.90 -28.81
N LEU A 200 2.65 -8.20 -28.63
CA LEU A 200 3.68 -8.77 -27.77
C LEU A 200 5.02 -8.88 -28.52
N PRO A 201 6.16 -9.03 -27.80
CA PRO A 201 7.49 -9.13 -28.43
C PRO A 201 7.66 -10.28 -29.42
N ASP A 202 6.88 -11.35 -29.29
CA ASP A 202 6.88 -12.51 -30.19
C ASP A 202 5.99 -12.31 -31.45
N GLY A 203 5.40 -11.12 -31.61
CA GLY A 203 4.52 -10.79 -32.73
C GLY A 203 3.06 -11.20 -32.54
N SER A 204 2.72 -11.94 -31.48
CA SER A 204 1.33 -12.20 -31.13
C SER A 204 0.62 -10.93 -30.64
N PHE A 205 -0.71 -10.93 -30.57
CA PHE A 205 -1.46 -9.76 -30.11
C PHE A 205 -2.64 -10.12 -29.21
N ILE A 206 -2.93 -9.20 -28.30
CA ILE A 206 -4.10 -9.24 -27.42
C ILE A 206 -5.15 -8.25 -27.97
N PRO A 207 -6.40 -8.69 -28.20
CA PRO A 207 -7.47 -7.83 -28.70
C PRO A 207 -7.82 -6.66 -27.76
N PRO A 208 -8.37 -5.56 -28.30
CA PRO A 208 -8.97 -4.48 -27.51
C PRO A 208 -10.01 -4.98 -26.49
N GLY A 209 -10.06 -4.35 -25.33
CA GLY A 209 -11.05 -4.65 -24.28
C GLY A 209 -10.78 -5.93 -23.48
N VAL A 210 -9.71 -6.67 -23.77
CA VAL A 210 -9.27 -7.80 -22.94
C VAL A 210 -8.64 -7.27 -21.65
N ALA A 211 -9.03 -7.84 -20.51
CA ALA A 211 -8.38 -7.59 -19.22
C ALA A 211 -7.07 -8.38 -19.14
N VAL A 212 -5.97 -7.70 -18.83
CA VAL A 212 -4.63 -8.28 -18.68
C VAL A 212 -4.09 -7.90 -17.31
N GLY A 213 -3.70 -8.90 -16.53
CA GLY A 213 -3.17 -8.73 -15.19
C GLY A 213 -2.00 -9.68 -14.93
N LEU A 214 -1.20 -9.34 -13.93
CA LEU A 214 0.01 -10.06 -13.57
C LEU A 214 -0.01 -10.26 -12.06
N ASN A 215 0.05 -11.52 -11.61
CA ASN A 215 0.11 -11.78 -10.17
C ASN A 215 1.56 -11.62 -9.67
N PRO A 216 1.86 -10.62 -8.84
CA PRO A 216 3.22 -10.38 -8.38
C PRO A 216 3.75 -11.52 -7.50
N TYR A 217 2.89 -12.26 -6.80
CA TYR A 217 3.30 -13.42 -6.02
C TYR A 217 3.88 -14.53 -6.91
N ILE A 218 3.26 -14.75 -8.07
CA ILE A 218 3.69 -15.76 -9.06
C ILE A 218 4.95 -15.27 -9.77
N ILE A 219 4.97 -14.02 -10.26
CA ILE A 219 6.12 -13.46 -10.97
C ILE A 219 7.34 -13.37 -10.08
N GLY A 220 7.15 -12.96 -8.83
CA GLY A 220 8.21 -12.91 -7.82
C GLY A 220 8.83 -14.29 -7.57
N ARG A 221 8.16 -15.40 -7.92
CA ARG A 221 8.62 -16.78 -7.73
C ARG A 221 8.94 -17.53 -9.02
N ASN A 222 8.97 -16.83 -10.16
CA ASN A 222 9.25 -17.49 -11.43
C ASN A 222 10.74 -17.89 -11.49
N GLU A 223 11.03 -19.19 -11.49
CA GLU A 223 12.40 -19.74 -11.56
C GLU A 223 13.15 -19.32 -12.82
N VAL A 224 12.46 -19.09 -13.95
CA VAL A 224 13.09 -18.61 -15.19
C VAL A 224 13.68 -17.21 -15.01
N VAL A 225 13.06 -16.39 -14.15
CA VAL A 225 13.48 -15.00 -13.89
C VAL A 225 14.44 -14.94 -12.70
N TRP A 226 14.17 -15.71 -11.64
CA TRP A 226 14.82 -15.57 -10.33
C TRP A 226 15.79 -16.71 -9.98
N GLY A 227 15.87 -17.75 -10.80
CA GLY A 227 16.68 -18.94 -10.55
C GLY A 227 16.03 -19.95 -9.61
N GLU A 228 16.72 -21.08 -9.39
CA GLU A 228 16.25 -22.20 -8.56
C GLU A 228 16.06 -21.82 -7.09
N ASP A 229 16.75 -20.78 -6.60
CA ASP A 229 16.68 -20.32 -5.22
C ASP A 229 15.55 -19.31 -4.97
N THR A 230 14.63 -19.13 -5.93
CA THR A 230 13.56 -18.11 -5.87
C THR A 230 12.66 -18.21 -4.62
N HIS A 231 12.52 -19.40 -4.05
CA HIS A 231 11.74 -19.63 -2.82
C HIS A 231 12.51 -19.32 -1.53
N ARG A 232 13.81 -19.04 -1.61
CA ARG A 232 14.65 -18.67 -0.47
C ARG A 232 14.70 -17.17 -0.29
N PHE A 233 14.64 -16.73 0.97
CA PHE A 233 14.86 -15.33 1.32
C PHE A 233 16.34 -15.01 1.23
N HIS A 234 16.73 -14.35 0.14
CA HIS A 234 18.13 -14.08 -0.20
C HIS A 234 18.29 -12.60 -0.61
N PRO A 235 18.34 -11.67 0.37
CA PRO A 235 18.46 -10.23 0.07
C PRO A 235 19.69 -9.88 -0.77
N ASP A 236 20.79 -10.62 -0.64
CA ASP A 236 22.03 -10.35 -1.37
C ASP A 236 21.86 -10.35 -2.90
N ARG A 237 20.80 -10.97 -3.44
CA ARG A 237 20.47 -10.90 -4.88
C ARG A 237 20.22 -9.49 -5.42
N TRP A 238 19.90 -8.55 -4.53
CA TRP A 238 19.66 -7.14 -4.88
C TRP A 238 20.90 -6.28 -4.72
N LEU A 239 22.00 -6.87 -4.21
CA LEU A 239 23.29 -6.21 -4.15
C LEU A 239 24.01 -6.43 -5.48
N LYS A 240 24.72 -5.39 -5.90
CA LYS A 240 25.56 -5.42 -7.09
C LYS A 240 26.67 -6.47 -6.90
N ALA A 241 26.86 -7.34 -7.89
CA ALA A 241 28.01 -8.25 -7.90
C ALA A 241 29.31 -7.46 -8.13
N GLU A 242 30.45 -7.97 -7.64
CA GLU A 242 31.77 -7.33 -7.85
C GLU A 242 32.10 -7.14 -9.36
N ASP A 243 31.47 -7.93 -10.23
CA ASP A 243 31.73 -8.00 -11.66
C ASP A 243 30.70 -7.23 -12.53
N GLU A 244 29.68 -6.63 -11.91
CA GLU A 244 28.65 -5.88 -12.64
C GLU A 244 29.14 -4.47 -13.00
N SER A 245 29.19 -4.13 -14.29
CA SER A 245 29.43 -2.74 -14.71
C SER A 245 28.24 -1.84 -14.35
N GLU A 246 28.49 -0.56 -14.03
CA GLU A 246 27.39 0.42 -13.87
C GLU A 246 26.59 0.52 -15.18
N GLY A 247 25.33 0.09 -15.13
CA GLY A 247 24.34 0.26 -16.20
C GLY A 247 23.45 1.46 -15.96
#